data_AF-A0A6P0YSM4-F1
#
_entry.id   AF-A0A6P0YSM4-F1
#
_cell.length_a   1.000
_cell.length_b   1.000
_cell.length_c   1.000
_cell.angle_alpha   90.00
_cell.angle_beta   90.00
_cell.angle_gamma   90.00
#
_symmetry.space_group_name_H-M   'P 1'
#
loop_
_entity.id
_entity.type
_entity.pdbx_description
1 polymer ?
#
loop_
_entity_poly.entity_id
_entity_poly.type
_entity_poly.pdbx_seq_one_letter_code
_entity_poly.pdbx_strand_id
1 'polypeptide(L)'
;MVKTVQANEITLRYLIDQFGLEWIEDDGFFPEWRTGLPEITVADQQLLDKVRLGFLNLLNYPPMLEDSVRMAVLDPILFIGNFYLAPFQVRAEESIELKVTDEETIVRGKIDTLILRNQFWVMVIESKR
;
A
#
# COMPACT_ATOMS: atom_id res chain seq x y z
N MET A 1 -12.11 25.74 15.43
CA MET A 1 -11.65 26.33 14.15
C MET A 1 -11.01 25.18 13.38
N VAL A 2 -11.63 24.72 12.29
CA VAL A 2 -11.23 23.48 11.61
C VAL A 2 -9.79 23.57 11.10
N LYS A 3 -8.93 22.63 11.51
CA LYS A 3 -7.53 22.57 11.09
C LYS A 3 -7.39 21.60 9.92
N THR A 4 -6.85 22.08 8.80
CA THR A 4 -6.52 21.20 7.66
C THR A 4 -5.04 20.84 7.71
N VAL A 5 -4.74 19.54 7.61
CA VAL A 5 -3.38 18.99 7.59
C VAL A 5 -3.17 18.27 6.26
N GLN A 6 -2.01 18.50 5.62
CA GLN A 6 -1.65 17.78 4.40
C GLN A 6 -1.06 16.41 4.75
N ALA A 7 -1.48 15.36 4.07
CA ALA A 7 -1.05 13.99 4.36
C ALA A 7 0.46 13.79 4.18
N ASN A 8 1.10 14.53 3.27
CA ASN A 8 2.55 14.49 3.06
C ASN A 8 3.36 15.13 4.21
N GLU A 9 2.71 15.85 5.13
CA GLU A 9 3.32 16.42 6.34
C GLU A 9 3.12 15.51 7.56
N ILE A 10 2.30 14.46 7.43
CA ILE A 10 2.02 13.51 8.51
C ILE A 10 3.13 12.47 8.57
N THR A 11 3.84 12.45 9.70
CA THR A 11 4.86 11.44 9.97
C THR A 11 4.30 10.30 10.83
N LEU A 12 4.98 9.15 10.85
CA LEU A 12 4.63 8.07 11.77
C LEU A 12 4.65 8.54 13.23
N ARG A 13 5.61 9.42 13.59
CA ARG A 13 5.70 9.98 14.94
C ARG A 13 4.47 10.82 15.28
N TYR A 14 4.01 11.65 14.35
CA TYR A 14 2.75 12.39 14.52
C TYR A 14 1.57 11.45 14.77
N LEU A 15 1.49 10.34 14.02
CA LEU A 15 0.41 9.37 14.20
C LEU A 15 0.45 8.68 15.57
N ILE A 16 1.65 8.31 16.05
CA ILE A 16 1.84 7.78 17.41
C ILE A 16 1.38 8.81 18.45
N ASP A 17 1.85 10.06 18.33
CA ASP A 17 1.61 11.09 19.34
C ASP A 17 0.15 11.59 19.38
N GLN A 18 -0.60 11.52 18.27
CA GLN A 18 -1.97 12.04 18.18
C GLN A 18 -3.05 10.95 18.24
N PHE A 19 -2.79 9.78 17.68
CA PHE A 19 -3.77 8.69 17.59
C PHE A 19 -3.40 7.46 18.42
N GLY A 20 -2.26 7.50 19.13
CA GLY A 20 -1.82 6.37 19.95
C GLY A 20 -1.47 5.15 19.12
N LEU A 21 -0.95 5.33 17.89
CA LEU A 21 -0.46 4.19 17.11
C LEU A 21 0.61 3.43 17.90
N GLU A 22 0.47 2.11 17.95
CA GLU A 22 1.42 1.23 18.60
C GLU A 22 2.21 0.46 17.56
N TRP A 23 3.52 0.33 17.80
CA TRP A 23 4.37 -0.54 17.01
C TRP A 23 4.27 -1.97 17.56
N ILE A 24 3.88 -2.90 16.70
CA ILE A 24 3.66 -4.30 17.09
C ILE A 24 4.68 -5.17 16.35
N GLU A 25 5.58 -5.79 17.12
CA GLU A 25 6.56 -6.77 16.63
C GLU A 25 6.08 -8.22 16.81
N ASP A 26 4.89 -8.41 17.39
CA ASP A 26 4.30 -9.73 17.54
C ASP A 26 3.91 -10.29 16.17
N ASP A 27 4.74 -11.23 15.72
CA ASP A 27 4.56 -12.07 14.56
C ASP A 27 3.20 -12.78 14.48
N GLY A 28 2.54 -12.97 15.63
CA GLY A 28 1.23 -13.56 15.78
C GLY A 28 0.08 -12.55 15.80
N PHE A 29 0.33 -11.24 15.69
CA PHE A 29 -0.74 -10.21 15.76
C PHE A 29 -1.72 -10.28 14.58
N PHE A 30 -1.23 -10.65 13.40
CA PHE A 30 -2.04 -10.98 12.24
C PHE A 30 -1.67 -12.40 11.76
N PRO A 31 -2.22 -13.48 12.32
CA PRO A 31 -1.86 -14.83 11.87
C PRO A 31 -2.37 -15.14 10.45
N GLU A 32 -3.33 -14.36 9.94
CA GLU A 32 -4.04 -14.60 8.68
C GLU A 32 -3.16 -14.44 7.43
N TRP A 33 -2.07 -13.67 7.49
CA TRP A 33 -1.13 -13.56 6.36
C TRP A 33 -0.09 -14.68 6.32
N ARG A 34 -0.06 -15.57 7.31
CA ARG A 34 0.87 -16.71 7.38
C ARG A 34 0.17 -18.06 7.31
N THR A 35 -1.04 -18.14 7.83
CA THR A 35 -1.74 -19.42 8.05
C THR A 35 -3.01 -19.50 7.22
N GLY A 36 -3.31 -20.70 6.72
CA GLY A 36 -4.54 -20.93 5.94
C GLY A 36 -4.57 -20.26 4.56
N LEU A 37 -3.41 -19.80 4.06
CA LEU A 37 -3.32 -19.25 2.72
C LEU A 37 -3.36 -20.36 1.66
N PRO A 38 -3.99 -20.11 0.50
CA PRO A 38 -3.94 -21.06 -0.61
C PRO A 38 -2.52 -21.16 -1.16
N GLU A 39 -2.14 -22.35 -1.64
CA GLU A 39 -0.89 -22.50 -2.37
C GLU A 39 -0.96 -21.78 -3.72
N ILE A 40 0.14 -21.11 -4.07
CA ILE A 40 0.28 -20.47 -5.39
C ILE A 40 0.59 -21.53 -6.45
N THR A 41 0.04 -21.35 -7.65
CA THR A 41 0.27 -22.29 -8.75
C THR A 41 1.69 -22.18 -9.32
N VAL A 42 2.14 -23.18 -10.07
CA VAL A 42 3.41 -23.12 -10.81
C VAL A 42 3.45 -21.93 -11.78
N ALA A 43 2.30 -21.57 -12.37
CA ALA A 43 2.20 -20.42 -13.26
C ALA A 43 2.40 -19.11 -12.49
N ASP A 44 1.79 -18.98 -11.31
CA ASP A 44 1.97 -17.80 -10.44
C ASP A 44 3.43 -17.66 -10.00
N GLN A 45 4.07 -18.76 -9.60
CA GLN A 45 5.49 -18.78 -9.25
C GLN A 45 6.38 -18.27 -10.39
N GLN A 46 6.14 -18.73 -11.62
CA GLN A 46 6.90 -18.28 -12.78
C GLN A 46 6.71 -16.79 -13.09
N LEU A 47 5.51 -16.25 -12.86
CA LEU A 47 5.24 -14.82 -13.00
C LEU A 47 5.95 -14.02 -11.91
N LEU A 48 5.90 -14.48 -10.65
CA LEU A 48 6.58 -13.84 -9.53
C LEU A 48 8.10 -13.87 -9.68
N ASP A 49 8.67 -14.96 -10.21
CA ASP A 49 10.09 -15.05 -10.52
C ASP A 49 10.51 -14.01 -11.57
N LYS A 50 9.68 -13.75 -12.58
CA LYS A 50 9.94 -12.69 -13.58
C LYS A 50 9.91 -11.30 -12.95
N VAL A 51 8.94 -11.02 -12.07
CA VAL A 51 8.86 -9.75 -11.33
C VAL A 51 10.12 -9.55 -10.48
N ARG A 52 10.55 -10.60 -9.76
CA ARG A 52 11.79 -10.58 -8.97
C ARG A 52 13.02 -10.29 -9.83
N LEU A 53 13.18 -10.99 -10.96
CA LEU A 53 14.30 -10.76 -11.88
C LEU A 53 14.28 -9.34 -12.46
N GLY A 54 13.10 -8.80 -12.79
CA GLY A 54 12.92 -7.42 -13.24
C GLY A 54 13.38 -6.41 -12.19
N PHE A 55 12.96 -6.59 -10.93
CA PHE A 55 13.41 -5.76 -9.82
C PHE A 55 14.92 -5.81 -9.61
N LEU A 56 15.51 -7.02 -9.60
CA LEU A 56 16.96 -7.21 -9.47
C LEU A 56 17.72 -6.54 -10.62
N ASN A 57 17.19 -6.59 -11.84
CA ASN A 57 17.80 -5.90 -12.98
C ASN A 57 17.77 -4.37 -12.79
N LEU A 58 16.67 -3.81 -12.30
CA LEU A 58 16.58 -2.38 -12.02
C LEU A 58 17.59 -1.94 -10.95
N LEU A 59 17.86 -2.77 -9.94
CA LEU A 59 18.84 -2.45 -8.90
C LEU A 59 20.26 -2.25 -9.46
N ASN A 60 20.59 -2.92 -10.57
CA ASN A 60 21.89 -2.81 -11.21
C ASN A 60 22.09 -1.50 -11.98
N TYR A 61 21.01 -0.74 -12.26
CA TYR A 61 21.06 0.49 -13.08
C TYR A 61 20.30 1.66 -12.42
N PRO A 62 20.83 2.26 -11.33
CA PRO A 62 20.27 3.48 -10.74
C PRO A 62 20.41 4.69 -11.67
N PRO A 63 19.51 5.70 -11.59
CA PRO A 63 18.68 6.06 -10.45
C PRO A 63 17.28 5.43 -10.51
N MET A 64 16.91 4.66 -9.49
CA MET A 64 15.54 4.14 -9.38
C MET A 64 14.59 5.31 -9.15
N LEU A 65 13.75 5.59 -10.13
CA LEU A 65 12.60 6.46 -9.99
C LEU A 65 11.45 5.65 -9.39
N GLU A 66 10.69 6.29 -8.51
CA GLU A 66 9.43 5.82 -7.89
C GLU A 66 8.57 5.04 -8.89
N ASP A 67 8.26 5.68 -10.02
CA ASP A 67 7.44 5.10 -11.09
C ASP A 67 7.98 3.76 -11.62
N SER A 68 9.30 3.56 -11.66
CA SER A 68 9.90 2.31 -12.14
C SER A 68 9.64 1.14 -11.18
N VAL A 69 9.66 1.38 -9.87
CA VAL A 69 9.36 0.34 -8.88
C VAL A 69 7.87 0.02 -8.89
N ARG A 70 7.00 1.04 -8.96
CA ARG A 70 5.56 0.86 -9.13
C ARG A 70 5.25 -0.01 -10.35
N MET A 71 5.78 0.37 -11.52
CA MET A 71 5.50 -0.33 -12.77
C MET A 71 6.10 -1.74 -12.85
N ALA A 72 7.30 -1.95 -12.32
CA ALA A 72 8.00 -3.22 -12.46
C ALA A 72 7.70 -4.23 -11.35
N VAL A 73 7.17 -3.77 -10.21
CA VAL A 73 6.94 -4.62 -9.03
C VAL A 73 5.49 -4.54 -8.58
N LEU A 74 5.00 -3.34 -8.26
CA LEU A 74 3.70 -3.19 -7.63
C LEU A 74 2.55 -3.59 -8.57
N ASP A 75 2.46 -2.94 -9.74
CA ASP A 75 1.38 -3.21 -10.70
C ASP A 75 1.34 -4.69 -11.13
N PRO A 76 2.49 -5.35 -11.41
CA PRO A 76 2.50 -6.79 -11.69
C PRO A 76 2.01 -7.67 -10.53
N ILE A 77 2.38 -7.38 -9.29
CA ILE A 77 1.93 -8.16 -8.13
C ILE A 77 0.41 -8.01 -7.96
N LEU A 78 -0.11 -6.79 -8.12
CA LEU A 78 -1.55 -6.54 -8.07
C LEU A 78 -2.30 -7.26 -9.20
N PHE A 79 -1.69 -7.35 -10.39
CA PHE A 79 -2.23 -8.07 -11.52
C PHE A 79 -2.26 -9.59 -11.29
N ILE A 80 -1.14 -10.17 -10.84
CA ILE A 80 -1.05 -11.60 -10.51
C ILE A 80 -2.04 -11.96 -9.40
N GLY A 81 -2.20 -11.09 -8.40
CA GLY A 81 -3.17 -11.23 -7.32
C GLY A 81 -4.64 -11.00 -7.70
N ASN A 82 -4.94 -10.79 -8.99
CA ASN A 82 -6.29 -10.52 -9.51
C ASN A 82 -7.00 -9.30 -8.90
N PHE A 83 -6.25 -8.32 -8.38
CA PHE A 83 -6.82 -7.14 -7.72
C PHE A 83 -7.50 -6.15 -8.69
N TYR A 84 -7.28 -6.31 -10.01
CA TYR A 84 -7.99 -5.57 -11.05
C TYR A 84 -9.28 -6.26 -11.52
N LEU A 85 -9.60 -7.44 -10.98
CA LEU A 85 -10.81 -8.20 -11.34
C LEU A 85 -11.92 -8.00 -10.29
N ALA A 86 -13.16 -8.21 -10.71
CA ALA A 86 -14.29 -8.19 -9.78
C ALA A 86 -14.09 -9.19 -8.61
N PRO A 87 -14.51 -8.85 -7.37
CA PRO A 87 -15.30 -7.68 -6.99
C PRO A 87 -14.46 -6.44 -6.64
N PHE A 88 -13.15 -6.47 -6.86
CA PHE A 88 -12.29 -5.34 -6.55
C PHE A 88 -12.49 -4.20 -7.55
N GLN A 89 -12.43 -2.98 -7.04
CA GLN A 89 -12.45 -1.77 -7.85
C GLN A 89 -11.16 -1.01 -7.59
N VAL A 90 -10.40 -0.80 -8.67
CA VAL A 90 -9.18 0.00 -8.63
C VAL A 90 -9.52 1.43 -8.99
N ARG A 91 -9.05 2.35 -8.16
CA ARG A 91 -9.11 3.78 -8.44
C ARG A 91 -7.70 4.35 -8.35
N ALA A 92 -7.27 5.00 -9.42
CA ALA A 92 -6.00 5.68 -9.48
C ALA A 92 -6.18 7.12 -9.01
N GLU A 93 -5.17 7.66 -8.33
CA GLU A 93 -5.09 9.09 -8.01
C GLU A 93 -6.24 9.66 -7.17
N GLU A 94 -6.82 8.84 -6.29
CA GLU A 94 -7.97 9.25 -5.48
C GLU A 94 -7.56 10.29 -4.43
N SER A 95 -8.21 11.44 -4.48
CA SER A 95 -8.09 12.45 -3.43
C SER A 95 -8.90 12.02 -2.22
N ILE A 96 -8.24 11.98 -1.06
CA ILE A 96 -8.89 11.63 0.20
C ILE A 96 -9.05 12.86 1.09
N GLU A 97 -10.20 12.94 1.75
CA GLU A 97 -10.45 13.85 2.85
C GLU A 97 -10.91 13.01 4.05
N LEU A 98 -10.04 12.88 5.06
CA LEU A 98 -10.36 12.17 6.30
C LEU A 98 -10.74 13.20 7.36
N LYS A 99 -11.93 13.05 7.95
CA LYS A 99 -12.40 13.89 9.04
C LYS A 99 -12.20 13.15 10.36
N VAL A 100 -11.27 13.62 11.18
CA VAL A 100 -11.11 13.13 12.55
C VAL A 100 -12.26 13.69 13.35
N THR A 101 -13.18 12.81 13.78
CA THR A 101 -14.47 13.20 14.37
C THR A 101 -14.30 13.98 15.67
N ASP A 102 -13.22 13.72 16.41
CA ASP A 102 -13.02 14.28 17.75
C ASP A 102 -12.15 15.55 17.77
N GLU A 103 -11.40 15.85 16.71
CA GLU A 103 -10.33 16.89 16.74
C GLU A 103 -10.57 18.12 15.86
N GLU A 104 -11.75 18.25 15.21
CA GLU A 104 -11.97 19.25 14.14
C GLU A 104 -10.83 19.28 13.09
N THR A 105 -10.14 18.15 12.90
CA THR A 105 -9.00 18.03 12.00
C THR A 105 -9.42 17.35 10.71
N ILE A 106 -9.08 17.97 9.59
CA ILE A 106 -9.28 17.42 8.24
C ILE A 106 -7.90 17.08 7.68
N VAL A 107 -7.68 15.80 7.36
CA VAL A 107 -6.49 15.36 6.63
C VAL A 107 -6.83 15.28 5.15
N ARG A 108 -6.04 15.96 4.32
CA ARG A 108 -6.16 15.90 2.84
C ARG A 108 -4.92 15.29 2.22
N GLY A 109 -5.12 14.39 1.28
CA GLY A 109 -4.02 13.71 0.60
C GLY A 109 -4.46 13.10 -0.72
N LYS A 110 -3.51 12.45 -1.39
CA LYS A 110 -3.72 11.69 -2.62
C LYS A 110 -3.21 10.27 -2.40
N ILE A 111 -3.99 9.28 -2.81
CA ILE A 111 -3.57 7.88 -2.86
C ILE A 111 -3.27 7.52 -4.32
N ASP A 112 -2.08 7.01 -4.58
CA ASP A 112 -1.65 6.67 -5.95
C ASP A 112 -2.43 5.48 -6.51
N THR A 113 -2.71 4.47 -5.70
CA THR A 113 -3.59 3.35 -6.06
C THR A 113 -4.40 2.89 -4.86
N LEU A 114 -5.73 2.92 -5.00
CA LEU A 114 -6.68 2.47 -3.98
C LEU A 114 -7.47 1.27 -4.49
N ILE A 115 -7.38 0.14 -3.77
CA ILE A 115 -8.15 -1.07 -4.05
C ILE A 115 -9.20 -1.28 -2.97
N LEU A 116 -10.47 -1.35 -3.37
CA LEU A 116 -11.61 -1.41 -2.45
C LEU A 116 -12.31 -2.78 -2.49
N ARG A 117 -12.57 -3.35 -1.30
CA ARG A 117 -13.55 -4.43 -1.10
C ARG A 117 -14.16 -4.37 0.30
N ASN A 118 -15.49 -4.22 0.38
CA ASN A 118 -16.29 -4.33 1.62
C ASN A 118 -15.70 -3.61 2.85
N GLN A 119 -15.32 -2.34 2.70
CA GLN A 119 -14.73 -1.50 3.77
C GLN A 119 -13.33 -1.92 4.24
N PHE A 120 -12.70 -2.90 3.60
CA PHE A 120 -11.29 -3.21 3.81
C PHE A 120 -10.42 -2.43 2.82
N TRP A 121 -9.41 -1.75 3.35
CA TRP A 121 -8.49 -0.90 2.59
C TRP A 121 -7.13 -1.58 2.58
N VAL A 122 -6.64 -1.95 1.39
CA VAL A 122 -5.24 -2.36 1.23
C VAL A 122 -4.51 -1.13 0.69
N MET A 123 -3.68 -0.54 1.54
CA MET A 123 -2.79 0.56 1.18
C MET A 123 -1.43 -0.04 0.84
N VAL A 124 -0.94 0.22 -0.37
CA VAL A 124 0.45 -0.08 -0.70
C VAL A 124 1.24 1.20 -0.57
N ILE A 125 2.14 1.22 0.40
CA ILE A 125 2.95 2.38 0.73
C ILE A 125 4.26 2.28 -0.03
N GLU A 126 4.47 3.21 -0.96
CA GLU A 126 5.74 3.38 -1.62
C GLU A 126 6.67 4.22 -0.72
N SER A 127 7.83 3.67 -0.37
CA SER A 127 8.84 4.42 0.38
C SER A 127 9.57 5.37 -0.57
N LYS A 128 9.33 6.67 -0.45
CA LYS A 128 10.22 7.68 -1.02
C LYS A 128 11.50 7.73 -0.18
N ARG A 129 12.65 7.91 -0.83
CA ARG A 129 13.88 8.34 -0.14
C ARG A 129 13.81 9.81 0.20
#